data_AF-A0A6A6UXR4-F1
#
_entry.id   AF-A0A6A6UXR4-F1
#
_cell.length_a   1.000
_cell.length_b   1.000
_cell.length_c   1.000
_cell.angle_alpha   90.00
_cell.angle_beta   90.00
_cell.angle_gamma   90.00
#
_symmetry.space_group_name_H-M   'P 1'
#
loop_
_entity.id
_entity.type
_entity.pdbx_description
1 polymer ?
#
loop_
_entity_poly.entity_id
_entity_poly.type
_entity_poly.pdbx_seq_one_letter_code
_entity_poly.pdbx_strand_id
1 'polypeptide(L)'
;MYQGPWEAATGPPCHVCTRMRTSNPKKHSGLREKGLINQCLLCNRNYCDAHKSKTEKDGEVCEINHQSYCDNHPLLRAQGVEFPTMEAYRKVVEEQEKQEYENGTY
;
A
#
# COMPACT_ATOMS: atom_id res chain seq x y z
N MET A 1 9.28 -16.46 -34.42
CA MET A 1 8.55 -15.34 -33.80
C MET A 1 8.78 -15.44 -32.30
N TYR A 2 9.69 -14.64 -31.75
CA TYR A 2 10.08 -14.70 -30.34
C TYR A 2 8.97 -14.06 -29.51
N GLN A 3 8.17 -14.87 -28.81
CA GLN A 3 7.24 -14.39 -27.79
C GLN A 3 7.99 -14.48 -26.46
N GLY A 4 8.66 -13.38 -26.09
CA GLY A 4 9.26 -13.28 -24.76
C GLY A 4 8.15 -13.34 -23.69
N PRO A 5 8.39 -14.00 -22.55
CA PRO A 5 7.47 -13.94 -21.43
C PRO A 5 7.44 -12.49 -20.95
N TRP A 6 6.31 -11.82 -21.17
CA TRP A 6 5.92 -10.68 -20.37
C TRP A 6 5.90 -11.20 -18.94
N GLU A 7 6.89 -10.82 -18.14
CA GLU A 7 6.91 -11.13 -16.73
C GLU A 7 5.62 -10.52 -16.16
N ALA A 8 4.63 -11.38 -15.93
CA ALA A 8 3.49 -11.05 -15.10
C ALA A 8 4.11 -10.52 -13.82
N ALA A 9 3.94 -9.23 -13.51
CA ALA A 9 4.38 -8.67 -12.25
C ALA A 9 3.89 -9.62 -11.15
N THR A 10 4.79 -10.37 -10.52
CA THR A 10 4.50 -11.54 -9.67
C THR A 10 4.06 -11.10 -8.28
N GLY A 11 3.17 -10.11 -8.22
CA GLY A 11 2.64 -9.54 -7.00
C GLY A 11 1.12 -9.65 -6.92
N PRO A 12 0.54 -9.64 -5.71
CA PRO A 12 -0.90 -9.43 -5.53
C PRO A 12 -1.42 -8.23 -6.35
N PRO A 13 -2.64 -8.31 -6.90
CA PRO A 13 -3.20 -7.23 -7.71
C PRO A 13 -3.42 -5.97 -6.88
N CYS A 14 -3.40 -4.82 -7.55
CA CYS A 14 -3.74 -3.53 -6.99
C CYS A 14 -5.08 -3.61 -6.25
N HIS A 15 -5.04 -3.36 -4.94
CA HIS A 15 -6.24 -3.45 -4.11
C HIS A 15 -7.26 -2.36 -4.50
N VAL A 16 -6.81 -1.21 -5.02
CA VAL A 16 -7.70 -0.12 -5.49
C VAL A 16 -8.43 -0.54 -6.75
N CYS A 17 -7.72 -1.06 -7.76
CA CYS A 17 -8.35 -1.64 -8.95
C CYS A 17 -9.37 -2.71 -8.58
N THR A 18 -8.99 -3.61 -7.67
CA THR A 18 -9.85 -4.70 -7.20
C THR A 18 -11.09 -4.16 -6.51
N ARG A 19 -10.95 -3.19 -5.60
CA ARG A 19 -12.07 -2.51 -4.94
C ARG A 19 -13.00 -1.84 -5.95
N MET A 20 -12.47 -1.11 -6.93
CA MET A 20 -13.28 -0.46 -7.97
C MET A 20 -14.06 -1.47 -8.81
N ARG A 21 -13.42 -2.59 -9.19
CA ARG A 21 -14.08 -3.70 -9.90
C ARG A 21 -15.22 -4.30 -9.10
N THR A 22 -15.00 -4.52 -7.80
CA THR A 22 -16.03 -5.11 -6.92
C THR A 22 -17.15 -4.14 -6.59
N SER A 23 -16.86 -2.86 -6.41
CA SER A 23 -17.85 -1.86 -6.02
C SER A 23 -18.78 -1.46 -7.18
N ASN A 24 -18.30 -1.48 -8.43
CA ASN A 24 -19.14 -1.23 -9.59
C ASN A 24 -18.65 -2.01 -10.83
N PRO A 25 -18.97 -3.31 -10.92
CA PRO A 25 -18.48 -4.17 -12.00
C PRO A 25 -19.00 -3.76 -13.38
N LYS A 26 -20.21 -3.17 -13.47
CA LYS A 26 -20.78 -2.69 -14.73
C LYS A 26 -19.93 -1.60 -15.39
N LYS A 27 -19.32 -0.73 -14.57
CA LYS A 27 -18.48 0.39 -15.03
C LYS A 27 -17.00 0.03 -15.11
N HIS A 28 -16.53 -0.87 -14.24
CA HIS A 28 -15.10 -1.10 -14.03
C HIS A 28 -14.62 -2.53 -14.35
N SER A 29 -15.45 -3.40 -14.93
CA SER A 29 -15.03 -4.75 -15.35
C SER A 29 -13.81 -4.77 -16.27
N GLY A 30 -13.68 -3.77 -17.15
CA GLY A 30 -12.52 -3.59 -18.03
C GLY A 30 -11.32 -2.87 -17.41
N LEU A 31 -11.37 -2.51 -16.12
CA LEU A 31 -10.30 -1.77 -15.46
C LEU A 31 -9.07 -2.67 -15.28
N ARG A 32 -7.99 -2.31 -15.97
CA ARG A 32 -6.68 -2.93 -15.86
C ARG A 32 -5.74 -2.09 -15.01
N GLU A 33 -4.83 -2.78 -14.35
CA GLU A 33 -3.71 -2.17 -13.64
C GLU A 33 -2.77 -1.49 -14.64
N LYS A 34 -2.14 -0.40 -14.22
CA LYS A 34 -1.29 0.40 -15.08
C LYS A 34 0.04 0.68 -14.39
N GLY A 35 1.13 0.42 -15.10
CA GLY A 35 2.48 0.61 -14.59
C GLY A 35 2.92 -0.51 -13.64
N LEU A 36 3.90 -0.20 -12.81
CA LEU A 36 4.44 -1.11 -11.80
C LEU A 36 3.48 -1.27 -10.63
N ILE A 37 3.56 -2.44 -10.00
CA ILE A 37 2.89 -2.72 -8.73
C ILE A 37 3.88 -2.42 -7.60
N ASN A 38 3.50 -1.50 -6.73
CA ASN A 38 4.24 -1.10 -5.55
C ASN A 38 3.46 -1.53 -4.30
N GLN A 39 4.11 -1.60 -3.15
CA GLN A 39 3.47 -1.93 -1.87
C GLN A 39 3.32 -0.66 -1.02
N CYS A 40 2.12 -0.42 -0.49
CA CYS A 40 1.86 0.76 0.33
C CYS A 40 2.52 0.61 1.70
N LEU A 41 3.41 1.53 2.08
CA LEU A 41 4.04 1.51 3.40
C LEU A 41 3.03 1.70 4.56
N LEU A 42 1.91 2.38 4.31
CA LEU A 42 0.92 2.69 5.34
C LEU A 42 -0.08 1.58 5.61
N CYS A 43 -0.41 0.75 4.63
CA CYS A 43 -1.41 -0.32 4.79
C CYS A 43 -0.94 -1.69 4.31
N ASN A 44 0.32 -1.80 3.91
CA ASN A 44 0.98 -3.01 3.44
C ASN A 44 0.32 -3.69 2.23
N ARG A 45 -0.55 -2.97 1.50
CA ARG A 45 -1.31 -3.50 0.35
C ARG A 45 -0.73 -3.01 -0.96
N ASN A 46 -0.86 -3.85 -1.99
CA ASN A 46 -0.33 -3.56 -3.32
C ASN A 46 -1.18 -2.54 -4.09
N TYR A 47 -0.52 -1.67 -4.83
CA TYR A 47 -1.17 -0.69 -5.71
C TYR A 47 -0.36 -0.46 -6.99
N CYS A 48 -1.06 -0.16 -8.10
CA CYS A 48 -0.41 0.17 -9.36
C CYS A 48 -0.05 1.65 -9.46
N ASP A 49 0.85 2.06 -10.35
CA ASP A 49 1.24 3.47 -10.52
C ASP A 49 0.06 4.42 -10.76
N ALA A 50 -1.00 3.99 -11.44
CA ALA A 50 -2.20 4.81 -11.62
C ALA A 50 -2.91 5.15 -10.30
N HIS A 51 -2.70 4.36 -9.25
CA HIS A 51 -3.27 4.54 -7.92
C HIS A 51 -2.20 4.93 -6.88
N LYS A 52 -1.07 5.49 -7.33
CA LYS A 52 -0.06 6.08 -6.45
C LYS A 52 -0.55 7.42 -5.90
N SER A 53 -0.31 7.68 -4.61
CA SER A 53 -0.62 8.97 -4.01
C SER A 53 0.12 10.10 -4.73
N LYS A 54 -0.61 11.19 -5.01
CA LYS A 54 -0.04 12.39 -5.65
C LYS A 54 0.45 13.43 -4.64
N THR A 55 0.00 13.31 -3.39
CA THR A 55 0.21 14.31 -2.34
C THR A 55 1.40 13.98 -1.46
N GLU A 56 1.71 12.70 -1.27
CA GLU A 56 2.88 12.29 -0.50
C GLU A 56 4.11 12.31 -1.41
N LYS A 57 4.84 13.42 -1.37
CA LYS A 57 6.10 13.64 -2.11
C LYS A 57 7.18 12.59 -1.81
N ASP A 58 7.04 11.85 -0.72
CA ASP A 58 8.08 10.99 -0.14
C ASP A 58 7.77 9.48 -0.20
N GLY A 59 6.59 9.06 -0.67
CA GLY A 59 6.07 7.75 -0.27
C GLY A 59 5.64 6.80 -1.38
N GLU A 60 6.10 5.55 -1.26
CA GLU A 60 5.47 4.36 -1.82
C GLU A 60 4.12 4.11 -1.12
N VAL A 61 3.15 4.99 -1.35
CA VAL A 61 1.80 4.94 -0.78
C VAL A 61 0.72 4.95 -1.85
N CYS A 62 -0.35 4.20 -1.59
CA CYS A 62 -1.53 4.19 -2.45
C CYS A 62 -2.37 5.47 -2.26
N GLU A 63 -3.25 5.76 -3.22
CA GLU A 63 -4.12 6.94 -3.22
C GLU A 63 -5.25 6.95 -2.18
N ILE A 64 -5.41 5.87 -1.40
CA ILE A 64 -6.45 5.83 -0.36
C ILE A 64 -6.13 6.87 0.71
N ASN A 65 -7.18 7.53 1.19
CA ASN A 65 -7.09 8.34 2.40
C ASN A 65 -6.94 7.44 3.63
N HIS A 66 -5.69 7.16 4.02
CA HIS A 66 -5.34 6.30 5.16
C HIS A 66 -5.83 6.87 6.48
N GLN A 67 -5.82 8.20 6.65
CA GLN A 67 -6.39 8.85 7.83
C GLN A 67 -7.86 8.45 8.02
N SER A 68 -8.69 8.68 7.00
CA SER A 68 -10.10 8.30 7.06
C SER A 68 -10.30 6.79 7.17
N TYR A 69 -9.42 5.99 6.58
CA TYR A 69 -9.51 4.54 6.70
C TYR A 69 -9.25 4.08 8.15
N CYS A 70 -8.21 4.60 8.79
CA CYS A 70 -7.89 4.31 10.19
C CYS A 70 -8.96 4.80 11.16
N ASP A 71 -9.56 5.98 10.92
CA ASP A 71 -10.68 6.49 11.72
C ASP A 71 -11.91 5.55 11.68
N ASN A 72 -12.16 4.90 10.54
CA ASN A 72 -13.23 3.90 10.40
C ASN A 72 -12.84 2.51 10.93
N HIS A 73 -11.55 2.26 11.13
CA HIS A 73 -11.00 0.96 11.55
C HIS A 73 -10.02 1.12 12.73
N PRO A 74 -10.50 1.57 13.91
CA PRO A 74 -9.62 1.88 15.05
C PRO A 74 -8.82 0.68 15.56
N LEU A 75 -9.34 -0.54 15.39
CA LEU A 75 -8.65 -1.78 15.75
C LEU A 75 -7.40 -2.03 14.90
N LEU A 76 -7.42 -1.66 13.61
CA LEU A 76 -6.28 -1.85 12.71
C LEU A 76 -5.15 -0.87 13.04
N ARG A 77 -5.52 0.36 13.45
CA ARG A 77 -4.58 1.34 13.99
C ARG A 77 -3.97 0.88 15.32
N ALA A 78 -4.78 0.34 16.23
CA ALA A 78 -4.31 -0.13 17.54
C ALA A 78 -3.34 -1.32 17.43
N GLN A 79 -3.49 -2.15 16.40
CA GLN A 79 -2.61 -3.30 16.14
C GLN A 79 -1.35 -2.91 15.33
N GLY A 80 -1.19 -1.65 14.93
CA GLY A 80 -0.07 -1.21 14.10
C GLY A 80 -0.08 -1.82 12.69
N VAL A 81 -1.23 -2.31 12.22
CA VAL A 81 -1.38 -2.91 10.88
C VAL A 81 -1.53 -1.83 9.82
N GLU A 82 -2.11 -0.69 10.19
CA GLU A 82 -2.29 0.45 9.29
C GLU A 82 -1.96 1.77 9.96
N PHE A 83 -1.27 2.63 9.22
CA PHE A 83 -0.80 3.92 9.68
C PHE A 83 -1.55 5.05 8.97
N PRO A 84 -2.03 6.07 9.71
CA PRO A 84 -2.80 7.16 9.11
C PRO A 84 -1.93 8.11 8.26
N THR A 85 -0.64 8.23 8.58
CA THR A 85 0.33 9.12 7.91
C THR A 85 1.73 8.51 7.90
N MET A 86 2.58 8.95 6.97
CA MET A 86 3.99 8.57 6.92
C MET A 86 4.77 8.95 8.18
N GLU A 87 4.39 10.04 8.86
CA GLU A 87 4.99 10.40 10.15
C GLU A 87 4.69 9.37 11.24
N ALA A 88 3.47 8.82 11.27
CA ALA A 88 3.11 7.77 12.21
C ALA A 88 3.90 6.48 11.94
N TYR A 89 4.07 6.12 10.66
CA TYR A 89 4.89 4.99 10.25
C TYR A 89 6.37 5.16 10.66
N ARG A 90 6.96 6.32 10.36
CA ARG A 90 8.37 6.62 10.67
C ARG A 90 8.68 6.52 12.16
N LYS A 91 7.77 6.98 13.04
CA LYS A 91 7.95 6.86 14.50
C LYS A 91 8.04 5.41 14.95
N VAL A 92 7.18 4.55 14.44
CA VAL A 92 7.17 3.13 14.79
C VAL A 92 8.45 2.43 14.32
N VAL A 93 8.93 2.74 13.11
CA VAL A 93 10.20 2.22 12.61
C VAL A 93 11.37 2.70 13.49
N GLU A 94 11.44 4.00 13.80
CA GLU A 94 12.50 4.55 14.66
C GLU A 94 12.48 3.94 16.08
N GLU A 95 11.29 3.67 16.63
CA GLU A 95 11.13 3.00 17.92
C GLU A 95 11.57 1.53 17.87
N GLN A 96 11.28 0.81 16.78
CA GLN A 96 11.76 -0.56 16.56
C GLN A 96 13.29 -0.60 16.45
N GLU A 97 13.89 0.28 15.65
CA GLU A 97 15.34 0.37 15.49
C GLU A 97 16.06 0.65 16.82
N LYS A 98 15.50 1.53 17.67
CA LYS A 98 16.04 1.81 19.01
C LYS A 98 15.94 0.58 19.92
N GLN A 99 14.81 -0.12 19.91
CA GLN A 99 14.64 -1.34 20.71
C GLN A 99 15.59 -2.45 20.26
N GLU A 100 15.83 -2.60 18.95
CA GLU A 100 16.80 -3.57 18.43
C GLU A 100 18.24 -3.26 18.88
N TYR A 101 18.63 -1.99 18.89
CA TYR A 101 19.91 -1.55 19.42
C TYR A 101 20.04 -1.82 20.93
N GLU A 102 19.01 -1.54 21.71
CA GLU A 102 18.99 -1.78 23.17
C GLU A 102 18.99 -3.27 23.53
N ASN A 103 18.39 -4.12 22.70
CA ASN A 103 18.33 -5.56 22.90
C ASN A 103 19.61 -6.32 22.49
N GLY A 104 20.63 -5.61 21.99
CA GLY A 104 21.98 -6.15 21.86
C GLY A 104 22.14 -7.33 20.88
N THR A 105 21.27 -7.43 19.88
CA THR A 105 21.45 -8.39 18.78
C THR A 105 22.41 -7.80 17.74
N TYR A 106 23.72 -7.93 17.98
CA TYR A 106 24.79 -7.75 17.00
C TYR A 106 25.89 -8.79 17.19
#